data_AF-A0A388KKN6-F1
#
_entry.id   AF-A0A388KKN6-F1
#
_cell.length_a   1.000
_cell.length_b   1.000
_cell.length_c   1.000
_cell.angle_alpha   90.00
_cell.angle_beta   90.00
_cell.angle_gamma   90.00
#
_symmetry.space_group_name_H-M   'P 1'
#
loop_
_entity.id
_entity.type
_entity.pdbx_description
1 polymer ?
#
loop_
_entity_poly.entity_id
_entity_poly.type
_entity_poly.pdbx_seq_one_letter_code
_entity_poly.pdbx_strand_id
1 'polypeptide(L)'
;MATTEPAGRRSFGLWPTVCTVLPLVVCLVAHVIVFPVEAGRDRAVHAYDLDGVQETAIAGLPEDALGAREGWKGWKEETSQGDIDIVHREREGGGRGGGSSSGHWDQDDLCRETAERSTCILRGFKPFIGKPRVVVETDAGSVTTWRLNVTTHRHRELGIGVLTLKSNAMSLPMYTNYDMVFFVLRGRGRIEFHLEGKHYVKKLSRSDVYGVPSGHMLFFVNSGGEEVMEVLAMSSVAGGVEAVHHKRYSIGGGEAPTSILGGFDKEVMEAALHVKREDLESLLTSQSAGDIVYLSERRAPKLSTPERSEDWEVMQEEEEIPTIAAPRPSDNKWWLEDPYSVDVSKPDFSSLNGWSTVVDENKLTFLKEVDMGVFRVKLAKGGMLLPHWNPDAMEVGMVTAGRGLIQVVFPDGTSAIKEEVQKGDLFVVPRFHPVVQVASRDDPFEFVGFTSNSKPAHPYFLAGGTSVLHDVDAELLGTGYGVIEPFALME
;
A
#
# COMPACT_ATOMS: atom_id res chain seq x y z
N MET A 1 -68.93 9.10 -45.94
CA MET A 1 -68.57 9.01 -47.38
C MET A 1 -67.11 9.43 -47.45
N ALA A 2 -66.13 8.58 -47.79
CA ALA A 2 -65.95 7.83 -49.04
C ALA A 2 -65.67 8.77 -50.23
N THR A 3 -64.63 8.61 -51.06
CA THR A 3 -63.47 7.67 -51.11
C THR A 3 -62.31 8.38 -51.90
N THR A 4 -61.13 7.86 -52.29
CA THR A 4 -60.62 6.49 -52.57
C THR A 4 -59.07 6.50 -52.55
N GLU A 5 -58.40 5.34 -52.44
CA GLU A 5 -57.01 5.14 -52.91
C GLU A 5 -56.96 5.01 -54.46
N PRO A 6 -55.75 4.93 -55.07
CA PRO A 6 -55.41 3.66 -55.73
C PRO A 6 -53.95 3.19 -55.55
N ALA A 7 -53.71 1.88 -55.72
CA ALA A 7 -52.39 1.22 -55.56
C ALA A 7 -51.71 0.85 -56.91
N GLY A 8 -50.36 0.70 -56.92
CA GLY A 8 -49.58 0.63 -58.18
C GLY A 8 -48.21 -0.10 -58.18
N ARG A 9 -48.10 -1.30 -57.61
CA ARG A 9 -47.09 -2.38 -57.85
C ARG A 9 -45.64 -2.06 -58.32
N ARG A 10 -44.69 -2.42 -57.43
CA ARG A 10 -43.52 -3.34 -57.60
C ARG A 10 -42.49 -3.17 -58.75
N SER A 11 -41.22 -3.12 -58.34
CA SER A 11 -40.07 -3.77 -59.01
C SER A 11 -39.13 -4.42 -57.95
N PHE A 12 -38.22 -5.31 -58.36
CA PHE A 12 -37.34 -6.10 -57.46
C PHE A 12 -35.88 -5.58 -57.47
N GLY A 13 -35.17 -5.76 -56.36
CA GLY A 13 -33.71 -5.57 -56.21
C GLY A 13 -33.20 -6.31 -54.97
N LEU A 14 -31.95 -6.80 -54.97
CA LEU A 14 -31.44 -7.75 -53.95
C LEU A 14 -30.30 -7.18 -53.09
N TRP A 15 -30.40 -7.40 -51.77
CA TRP A 15 -29.32 -7.59 -50.79
C TRP A 15 -28.32 -6.43 -50.54
N PRO A 16 -27.49 -6.47 -49.47
CA PRO A 16 -27.54 -7.29 -48.24
C PRO A 16 -28.10 -6.47 -47.05
N THR A 17 -28.74 -7.03 -46.02
CA THR A 17 -28.21 -7.96 -44.99
C THR A 17 -27.06 -7.37 -44.16
N VAL A 18 -27.40 -6.53 -43.17
CA VAL A 18 -26.54 -6.23 -42.01
C VAL A 18 -27.33 -6.57 -40.74
N CYS A 19 -26.84 -7.52 -39.95
CA CYS A 19 -27.51 -7.98 -38.74
C CYS A 19 -27.07 -7.14 -37.53
N THR A 20 -27.81 -6.09 -37.20
CA THR A 20 -27.73 -5.45 -35.87
C THR A 20 -28.40 -6.35 -34.82
N VAL A 21 -27.60 -7.05 -34.03
CA VAL A 21 -28.06 -7.86 -32.90
C VAL A 21 -27.54 -7.26 -31.59
N LEU A 22 -28.43 -6.60 -30.85
CA LEU A 22 -28.46 -6.70 -29.39
C LEU A 22 -29.54 -7.75 -29.05
N PRO A 23 -29.32 -8.61 -28.05
CA PRO A 23 -29.48 -8.23 -26.63
C PRO A 23 -28.15 -8.31 -25.85
N LEU A 24 -27.92 -7.70 -24.68
CA LEU A 24 -28.71 -7.58 -23.44
C LEU A 24 -28.85 -8.94 -22.70
N VAL A 25 -28.72 -8.95 -21.36
CA VAL A 25 -28.66 -10.13 -20.43
C VAL A 25 -27.27 -10.80 -20.37
N VAL A 26 -26.64 -11.10 -19.21
CA VAL A 26 -26.83 -10.69 -17.78
C VAL A 26 -25.46 -10.78 -17.05
N CYS A 27 -25.35 -10.23 -15.85
CA CYS A 27 -24.17 -10.36 -14.97
C CYS A 27 -23.68 -11.82 -14.79
N LEU A 28 -22.42 -12.08 -15.12
CA LEU A 28 -21.73 -13.30 -14.71
C LEU A 28 -21.00 -13.02 -13.38
N VAL A 29 -21.62 -13.45 -12.27
CA VAL A 29 -21.11 -13.24 -10.91
C VAL A 29 -19.93 -14.17 -10.65
N ALA A 30 -18.82 -13.62 -10.14
CA ALA A 30 -17.63 -14.40 -9.78
C ALA A 30 -17.95 -15.41 -8.65
N HIS A 31 -18.02 -16.69 -9.01
CA HIS A 31 -18.23 -17.80 -8.07
C HIS A 31 -16.88 -18.31 -7.52
N VAL A 32 -16.21 -17.49 -6.69
CA VAL A 32 -15.10 -17.99 -5.87
C VAL A 32 -15.69 -18.83 -4.73
N ILE A 33 -15.66 -20.15 -4.87
CA ILE A 33 -16.14 -21.07 -3.84
C ILE A 33 -15.04 -21.23 -2.78
N VAL A 34 -15.22 -20.60 -1.62
CA VAL A 34 -14.36 -20.80 -0.45
C VAL A 34 -14.83 -22.03 0.31
N PHE A 35 -14.03 -23.10 0.29
CA PHE A 35 -14.34 -24.36 0.96
C PHE A 35 -14.15 -24.31 2.50
N PRO A 36 -14.99 -24.99 3.29
CA PRO A 36 -14.68 -25.32 4.68
C PRO A 36 -13.74 -26.54 4.75
N VAL A 37 -12.79 -26.54 5.70
CA VAL A 37 -11.94 -27.71 5.97
C VAL A 37 -12.66 -28.66 6.94
N GLU A 38 -13.61 -29.46 6.42
CA GLU A 38 -14.24 -30.52 7.19
C GLU A 38 -13.41 -31.81 7.21
N ALA A 39 -13.38 -32.48 8.36
CA ALA A 39 -12.77 -33.80 8.50
C ALA A 39 -13.79 -34.89 8.13
N GLY A 40 -13.49 -35.70 7.11
CA GLY A 40 -14.43 -36.67 6.56
C GLY A 40 -14.82 -37.80 7.52
N ARG A 41 -15.99 -38.41 7.26
CA ARG A 41 -16.38 -39.71 7.81
C ARG A 41 -17.01 -40.61 6.76
N ASP A 42 -16.77 -41.90 6.95
CA ASP A 42 -17.56 -43.04 6.49
C ASP A 42 -17.76 -43.21 4.97
N ARG A 43 -16.66 -43.51 4.27
CA ARG A 43 -16.59 -44.75 3.48
C ARG A 43 -15.19 -45.36 3.54
N ALA A 44 -15.11 -46.59 4.03
CA ALA A 44 -13.85 -47.24 4.36
C ALA A 44 -13.25 -48.01 3.18
N VAL A 45 -12.06 -47.60 2.73
CA VAL A 45 -11.11 -48.44 1.97
C VAL A 45 -9.70 -48.16 2.50
N HIS A 46 -9.04 -49.20 3.00
CA HIS A 46 -7.62 -49.29 3.41
C HIS A 46 -6.91 -48.00 3.90
N ALA A 47 -6.82 -47.86 5.23
CA ALA A 47 -5.81 -47.01 5.84
C ALA A 47 -4.39 -47.59 5.62
N TYR A 48 -3.42 -46.70 5.41
CA TYR A 48 -2.01 -46.98 5.66
C TYR A 48 -1.53 -46.10 6.81
N ASP A 49 -0.77 -46.71 7.71
CA ASP A 49 -0.18 -46.06 8.87
C ASP A 49 1.09 -45.30 8.47
N LEU A 50 1.41 -44.21 9.17
CA LEU A 50 2.64 -43.44 8.98
C LEU A 50 3.40 -43.14 10.29
N ASP A 51 3.04 -43.80 11.40
CA ASP A 51 3.97 -43.98 12.53
C ASP A 51 5.00 -45.08 12.20
N GLY A 52 5.98 -44.77 11.34
CA GLY A 52 7.08 -45.72 11.09
C GLY A 52 8.02 -45.44 9.92
N VAL A 53 9.05 -44.61 10.14
CA VAL A 53 10.33 -44.71 9.41
C VAL A 53 11.46 -44.75 10.42
N GLN A 54 12.25 -45.83 10.42
CA GLN A 54 13.40 -45.99 11.30
C GLN A 54 14.61 -45.21 10.77
N GLU A 55 15.45 -44.72 11.68
CA GLU A 55 16.81 -44.31 11.34
C GLU A 55 17.63 -45.51 10.85
N THR A 56 18.16 -45.45 9.63
CA THR A 56 19.22 -46.34 9.17
C THR A 56 20.58 -45.67 9.35
N ALA A 57 21.28 -46.03 10.42
CA ALA A 57 22.60 -45.51 10.73
C ALA A 57 23.67 -45.95 9.72
N ILE A 58 24.59 -45.04 9.39
CA ILE A 58 25.90 -45.36 8.79
C ILE A 58 26.96 -44.91 9.80
N ALA A 59 27.75 -45.85 10.34
CA ALA A 59 28.74 -45.59 11.38
C ALA A 59 30.14 -45.33 10.79
N GLY A 60 30.87 -44.36 11.34
CA GLY A 60 32.19 -43.97 10.80
C GLY A 60 32.96 -42.89 11.57
N LEU A 61 33.15 -43.09 12.89
CA LEU A 61 34.20 -42.61 13.84
C LEU A 61 35.18 -41.44 13.48
N PRO A 62 35.72 -40.67 14.46
CA PRO A 62 35.56 -40.74 15.93
C PRO A 62 35.13 -39.40 16.60
N GLU A 63 35.00 -39.40 17.93
CA GLU A 63 34.70 -38.21 18.77
C GLU A 63 35.94 -37.69 19.54
N ASP A 64 36.39 -36.48 19.25
CA ASP A 64 37.54 -35.85 19.93
C ASP A 64 37.35 -34.31 20.12
N ALA A 65 36.50 -33.86 21.05
CA ALA A 65 36.62 -32.56 21.77
C ALA A 65 35.40 -32.24 22.69
N LEU A 66 35.50 -32.58 23.99
CA LEU A 66 34.64 -32.00 25.02
C LEU A 66 35.36 -30.86 25.75
N GLY A 67 34.78 -29.65 25.75
CA GLY A 67 35.28 -28.50 26.53
C GLY A 67 34.86 -27.16 25.92
N ALA A 68 34.46 -26.13 26.67
CA ALA A 68 34.27 -26.06 28.12
C ALA A 68 33.16 -25.04 28.47
N ARG A 69 32.72 -25.03 29.74
CA ARG A 69 31.83 -23.99 30.29
C ARG A 69 32.64 -22.83 30.84
N GLU A 70 32.37 -21.62 30.35
CA GLU A 70 32.38 -20.33 31.05
C GLU A 70 31.70 -19.35 30.07
N GLY A 71 30.82 -18.41 30.41
CA GLY A 71 30.54 -17.79 31.70
C GLY A 71 31.27 -16.45 31.78
N TRP A 72 30.60 -15.31 31.55
CA TRP A 72 31.11 -13.95 31.79
C TRP A 72 29.94 -12.98 32.06
N LYS A 73 30.22 -11.80 32.63
CA LYS A 73 29.21 -10.80 33.05
C LYS A 73 29.53 -9.38 32.60
N GLY A 74 28.53 -8.74 31.99
CA GLY A 74 28.13 -7.36 32.34
C GLY A 74 28.73 -6.20 31.54
N TRP A 75 27.90 -5.15 31.43
CA TRP A 75 28.17 -3.83 30.85
C TRP A 75 28.40 -3.84 29.30
N LYS A 76 28.13 -2.77 28.55
CA LYS A 76 27.76 -1.40 28.93
C LYS A 76 26.76 -0.81 27.92
N GLU A 77 26.12 0.31 28.27
CA GLU A 77 25.48 1.18 27.26
C GLU A 77 26.56 1.84 26.41
N GLU A 78 26.33 1.98 25.09
CA GLU A 78 27.05 2.96 24.29
C GLU A 78 26.20 3.42 23.09
N THR A 79 26.06 4.74 22.94
CA THR A 79 25.33 5.38 21.85
C THR A 79 26.22 5.52 20.62
N SER A 80 25.77 5.05 19.45
CA SER A 80 26.47 5.27 18.19
C SER A 80 25.55 5.90 17.14
N GLN A 81 25.50 7.23 17.15
CA GLN A 81 25.10 8.03 15.99
C GLN A 81 26.16 7.83 14.88
N GLY A 82 25.76 7.78 13.61
CA GLY A 82 26.58 7.16 12.57
C GLY A 82 26.29 7.64 11.15
N ASP A 83 26.14 8.96 10.97
CA ASP A 83 26.23 9.58 9.65
C ASP A 83 27.69 9.51 9.15
N ILE A 84 27.89 9.19 7.87
CA ILE A 84 29.23 9.10 7.25
C ILE A 84 29.26 9.97 5.99
N ASP A 85 29.74 11.20 6.14
CA ASP A 85 30.21 12.01 5.02
C ASP A 85 31.46 11.38 4.41
N ILE A 86 31.51 11.27 3.07
CA ILE A 86 32.73 10.89 2.34
C ILE A 86 33.17 12.06 1.46
N VAL A 87 34.25 12.72 1.90
CA VAL A 87 34.88 13.84 1.21
C VAL A 87 35.55 13.38 -0.08
N HIS A 88 35.21 14.00 -1.21
CA HIS A 88 35.91 13.83 -2.47
C HIS A 88 37.39 14.22 -2.35
N ARG A 89 38.29 13.39 -2.90
CA ARG A 89 39.70 13.76 -3.07
C ARG A 89 40.24 13.27 -4.41
N GLU A 90 40.45 14.21 -5.31
CA GLU A 90 41.05 13.95 -6.62
C GLU A 90 42.54 13.57 -6.51
N ARG A 91 43.02 12.82 -7.51
CA ARG A 91 44.44 12.78 -7.87
C ARG A 91 44.61 12.39 -9.34
N GLU A 92 45.34 13.21 -10.09
CA GLU A 92 45.68 12.97 -11.48
C GLU A 92 46.90 12.03 -11.64
N GLY A 93 47.09 11.48 -12.84
CA GLY A 93 48.42 11.54 -13.45
C GLY A 93 49.17 10.24 -13.79
N GLY A 94 48.81 9.61 -14.92
CA GLY A 94 49.81 9.23 -15.94
C GLY A 94 50.44 7.83 -15.93
N GLY A 95 50.78 7.35 -17.14
CA GLY A 95 51.59 6.15 -17.38
C GLY A 95 51.15 5.35 -18.61
N ARG A 96 52.04 5.13 -19.59
CA ARG A 96 51.81 4.24 -20.75
C ARG A 96 52.65 2.98 -20.63
N GLY A 97 52.09 1.84 -21.05
CA GLY A 97 52.84 0.61 -21.30
C GLY A 97 51.96 -0.37 -22.08
N GLY A 98 52.46 -0.92 -23.19
CA GLY A 98 51.71 -1.85 -24.04
C GLY A 98 52.44 -3.18 -24.19
N GLY A 99 51.70 -4.28 -24.21
CA GLY A 99 52.20 -5.62 -24.47
C GLY A 99 51.06 -6.54 -24.89
N SER A 100 51.21 -7.22 -26.04
CA SER A 100 50.19 -8.09 -26.59
C SER A 100 50.42 -9.54 -26.16
N SER A 101 49.48 -10.11 -25.41
CA SER A 101 49.33 -11.56 -25.22
C SER A 101 47.90 -11.97 -25.50
N SER A 102 47.73 -13.05 -26.26
CA SER A 102 46.41 -13.57 -26.64
C SER A 102 45.80 -14.39 -25.50
N GLY A 103 45.02 -13.73 -24.65
CA GLY A 103 44.08 -14.38 -23.73
C GLY A 103 42.70 -14.54 -24.38
N HIS A 104 42.06 -15.68 -24.17
CA HIS A 104 40.63 -15.84 -24.45
C HIS A 104 39.87 -15.13 -23.34
N TRP A 105 39.20 -14.02 -23.65
CA TRP A 105 38.39 -13.30 -22.67
C TRP A 105 36.98 -13.88 -22.70
N ASP A 106 36.70 -14.80 -21.77
CA ASP A 106 35.35 -15.29 -21.53
C ASP A 106 34.42 -14.11 -21.20
N GLN A 107 33.24 -14.10 -21.83
CA GLN A 107 32.39 -12.92 -21.87
C GLN A 107 31.66 -12.65 -20.53
N ASP A 108 31.76 -13.58 -19.58
CA ASP A 108 31.12 -13.54 -18.26
C ASP A 108 31.84 -12.63 -17.25
N ASP A 109 33.17 -12.50 -17.30
CA ASP A 109 33.92 -11.78 -16.24
C ASP A 109 33.82 -10.25 -16.36
N LEU A 110 33.57 -9.69 -17.55
CA LEU A 110 33.28 -8.25 -17.69
C LEU A 110 31.93 -7.85 -17.06
N CYS A 111 31.03 -8.82 -16.84
CA CYS A 111 29.76 -8.58 -16.15
C CYS A 111 29.90 -8.54 -14.63
N ARG A 112 31.01 -9.01 -14.03
CA ARG A 112 31.18 -9.01 -12.56
C ARG A 112 31.33 -7.62 -11.96
N GLU A 113 32.26 -6.81 -12.44
CA GLU A 113 32.54 -5.48 -11.84
C GLU A 113 31.53 -4.39 -12.21
N THR A 114 30.62 -4.64 -13.15
CA THR A 114 29.62 -3.64 -13.61
C THR A 114 28.18 -3.95 -13.16
N ALA A 115 27.83 -5.21 -12.89
CA ALA A 115 26.49 -5.57 -12.42
C ALA A 115 26.15 -4.96 -11.04
N GLU A 116 27.12 -4.88 -10.13
CA GLU A 116 26.89 -4.46 -8.73
C GLU A 116 26.37 -3.02 -8.56
N ARG A 117 26.46 -2.17 -9.60
CA ARG A 117 25.88 -0.81 -9.60
C ARG A 117 24.56 -0.66 -10.36
N SER A 118 24.15 -1.65 -11.17
CA SER A 118 23.00 -1.53 -12.08
C SER A 118 21.97 -2.66 -11.97
N THR A 119 22.26 -3.76 -11.26
CA THR A 119 21.29 -4.86 -11.03
C THR A 119 20.81 -4.94 -9.58
N CYS A 120 20.44 -3.79 -8.99
CA CYS A 120 19.57 -3.76 -7.80
C CYS A 120 18.11 -4.06 -8.18
N ILE A 121 17.89 -5.21 -8.83
CA ILE A 121 16.59 -5.66 -9.34
C ILE A 121 16.30 -7.01 -8.65
N LEU A 122 15.44 -6.94 -7.63
CA LEU A 122 14.80 -8.08 -6.95
C LEU A 122 15.69 -9.19 -6.35
N ARG A 123 17.01 -8.98 -6.20
CA ARG A 123 17.81 -9.79 -5.26
C ARG A 123 17.45 -9.45 -3.81
N GLY A 124 16.48 -10.18 -3.26
CA GLY A 124 16.35 -10.37 -1.81
C GLY A 124 15.21 -9.64 -1.08
N PHE A 125 14.23 -9.04 -1.76
CA PHE A 125 13.00 -8.64 -1.07
C PHE A 125 12.14 -9.87 -0.76
N LYS A 126 12.37 -10.44 0.42
CA LYS A 126 11.53 -11.52 0.97
C LYS A 126 10.19 -10.94 1.48
N PRO A 127 9.09 -11.71 1.45
CA PRO A 127 7.95 -11.41 2.30
C PRO A 127 8.41 -11.32 3.77
N PHE A 128 7.74 -10.47 4.55
CA PHE A 128 8.28 -9.95 5.82
C PHE A 128 7.14 -9.58 6.77
N ILE A 129 7.28 -9.96 8.05
CA ILE A 129 6.46 -9.42 9.15
C ILE A 129 7.27 -8.32 9.85
N GLY A 130 6.78 -7.08 9.75
CA GLY A 130 7.55 -5.91 10.16
C GLY A 130 7.29 -5.47 11.58
N LYS A 131 8.36 -5.22 12.35
CA LYS A 131 8.26 -4.48 13.61
C LYS A 131 8.19 -2.97 13.34
N PRO A 132 7.18 -2.27 13.88
CA PRO A 132 7.06 -0.82 13.72
C PRO A 132 8.24 -0.05 14.36
N ARG A 133 8.48 1.16 13.84
CA ARG A 133 9.29 2.20 14.49
C ARG A 133 8.46 3.44 14.72
N VAL A 134 8.37 3.90 15.96
CA VAL A 134 7.84 5.23 16.27
C VAL A 134 8.85 6.27 15.76
N VAL A 135 8.36 7.24 14.98
CA VAL A 135 9.18 8.34 14.40
C VAL A 135 8.72 9.72 14.85
N VAL A 136 7.52 9.81 15.44
CA VAL A 136 7.01 10.96 16.19
C VAL A 136 6.26 10.40 17.39
N GLU A 137 6.52 10.92 18.58
CA GLU A 137 5.72 10.68 19.79
C GLU A 137 5.56 12.02 20.52
N THR A 138 4.34 12.41 20.86
CA THR A 138 4.03 13.62 21.64
C THR A 138 2.87 13.36 22.60
N ASP A 139 2.66 14.28 23.54
CA ASP A 139 1.51 14.23 24.44
C ASP A 139 0.17 14.21 23.69
N ALA A 140 0.10 14.67 22.43
CA ALA A 140 -1.12 14.73 21.63
C ALA A 140 -1.30 13.60 20.60
N GLY A 141 -0.26 12.81 20.31
CA GLY A 141 -0.35 11.71 19.35
C GLY A 141 1.01 11.16 18.91
N SER A 142 1.00 10.29 17.89
CA SER A 142 2.22 9.65 17.40
C SER A 142 2.17 9.31 15.91
N VAL A 143 3.35 9.10 15.31
CA VAL A 143 3.50 8.51 13.97
C VAL A 143 4.38 7.28 14.10
N THR A 144 3.84 6.15 13.69
CA THR A 144 4.50 4.85 13.69
C THR A 144 4.70 4.40 12.25
N THR A 145 5.86 3.82 11.89
CA THR A 145 6.19 3.48 10.50
C THR A 145 6.87 2.12 10.33
N TRP A 146 6.70 1.58 9.13
CA TRP A 146 7.44 0.46 8.57
C TRP A 146 8.08 0.96 7.26
N ARG A 147 9.40 1.05 7.23
CA ARG A 147 10.12 1.32 5.96
C ARG A 147 10.24 0.03 5.18
N LEU A 148 9.67 0.00 3.97
CA LEU A 148 9.87 -1.09 3.04
C LEU A 148 11.00 -0.66 2.09
N ASN A 149 12.13 -1.35 2.16
CA ASN A 149 13.25 -1.14 1.23
C ASN A 149 12.93 -1.77 -0.13
N VAL A 150 11.81 -1.34 -0.72
CA VAL A 150 11.24 -1.79 -1.99
C VAL A 150 11.26 -0.62 -2.96
N THR A 151 11.84 -0.87 -4.12
CA THR A 151 11.73 -0.03 -5.32
C THR A 151 11.12 -0.90 -6.40
N THR A 152 10.03 -0.45 -7.01
CA THR A 152 9.43 -1.09 -8.19
C THR A 152 9.77 -0.29 -9.45
N HIS A 153 9.23 -0.65 -10.61
CA HIS A 153 9.37 0.20 -11.80
C HIS A 153 8.67 1.57 -11.65
N ARG A 154 7.69 1.69 -10.74
CA ARG A 154 6.87 2.89 -10.56
C ARG A 154 7.04 3.58 -9.20
N HIS A 155 7.30 2.82 -8.13
CA HIS A 155 7.49 3.36 -6.78
C HIS A 155 8.95 3.34 -6.35
N ARG A 156 9.38 4.37 -5.62
CA ARG A 156 10.71 4.48 -5.02
C ARG A 156 10.56 4.62 -3.52
N GLU A 157 11.28 3.80 -2.76
CA GLU A 157 11.21 3.70 -1.28
C GLU A 157 9.75 3.72 -0.77
N LEU A 158 9.11 2.55 -0.69
CA LEU A 158 7.75 2.46 -0.15
C LEU A 158 7.74 2.58 1.38
N GLY A 159 6.91 3.48 1.90
CA GLY A 159 6.64 3.64 3.32
C GLY A 159 5.25 3.14 3.68
N ILE A 160 5.10 2.57 4.87
CA ILE A 160 3.80 2.40 5.52
C ILE A 160 3.85 3.12 6.86
N GLY A 161 2.76 3.78 7.25
CA GLY A 161 2.68 4.40 8.58
C GLY A 161 1.27 4.45 9.15
N VAL A 162 1.18 4.55 10.47
CA VAL A 162 -0.04 4.88 11.20
C VAL A 162 0.18 6.21 11.90
N LEU A 163 -0.64 7.20 11.54
CA LEU A 163 -0.80 8.45 12.28
C LEU A 163 -1.87 8.25 13.34
N THR A 164 -1.54 8.56 14.59
CA THR A 164 -2.44 8.49 15.75
C THR A 164 -2.68 9.90 16.30
N LEU A 165 -3.92 10.39 16.29
CA LEU A 165 -4.31 11.66 16.90
C LEU A 165 -5.26 11.42 18.07
N LYS A 166 -4.87 11.85 19.27
CA LYS A 166 -5.76 11.89 20.44
C LYS A 166 -6.89 12.90 20.20
N SER A 167 -7.93 12.87 21.03
CA SER A 167 -9.01 13.86 20.94
C SER A 167 -8.48 15.28 21.11
N ASN A 168 -9.05 16.23 20.37
CA ASN A 168 -8.66 17.64 20.33
C ASN A 168 -7.18 17.86 19.92
N ALA A 169 -6.67 17.06 18.98
CA ALA A 169 -5.29 17.15 18.47
C ALA A 169 -5.22 17.40 16.96
N MET A 170 -4.09 17.93 16.50
CA MET A 170 -3.75 18.09 15.08
C MET A 170 -2.29 17.74 14.80
N SER A 171 -1.99 17.30 13.57
CA SER A 171 -0.63 17.38 13.05
C SER A 171 -0.32 18.83 12.64
N LEU A 172 0.94 19.25 12.71
CA LEU A 172 1.35 20.56 12.17
C LEU A 172 1.26 20.59 10.63
N PRO A 173 0.95 21.74 10.01
CA PRO A 173 0.97 21.91 8.54
C PRO A 173 2.33 21.58 7.93
N MET A 174 2.33 20.72 6.92
CA MET A 174 3.55 20.20 6.27
C MET A 174 3.29 19.86 4.80
N TYR A 175 4.34 19.73 3.99
CA TYR A 175 4.28 19.02 2.70
C TYR A 175 5.40 17.97 2.61
N THR A 176 5.35 17.12 1.59
CA THR A 176 6.21 15.94 1.42
C THR A 176 6.76 15.86 0.00
N ASN A 177 7.85 15.11 -0.22
CA ASN A 177 8.29 14.68 -1.57
C ASN A 177 7.77 13.28 -1.95
N TYR A 178 6.77 12.79 -1.22
CA TYR A 178 6.19 11.47 -1.38
C TYR A 178 4.66 11.56 -1.39
N ASP A 179 4.07 10.82 -2.32
CA ASP A 179 2.64 10.72 -2.51
C ASP A 179 2.03 9.82 -1.41
N MET A 180 0.77 10.05 -1.02
CA MET A 180 0.14 9.30 0.08
C MET A 180 -1.30 8.87 -0.20
N VAL A 181 -1.58 7.59 0.03
CA VAL A 181 -2.95 7.05 0.15
C VAL A 181 -3.23 6.72 1.61
N PHE A 182 -4.43 7.05 2.08
CA PHE A 182 -4.88 6.90 3.46
C PHE A 182 -6.07 5.95 3.57
N PHE A 183 -6.13 5.19 4.68
CA PHE A 183 -7.31 4.46 5.14
C PHE A 183 -7.53 4.75 6.63
N VAL A 184 -8.73 5.17 7.02
CA VAL A 184 -9.04 5.50 8.43
C VAL A 184 -9.35 4.23 9.23
N LEU A 185 -8.42 3.82 10.12
CA LEU A 185 -8.56 2.61 10.94
C LEU A 185 -9.62 2.77 12.04
N ARG A 186 -9.68 3.93 12.70
CA ARG A 186 -10.68 4.26 13.74
C ARG A 186 -10.84 5.76 13.96
N GLY A 187 -11.89 6.11 14.70
CA GLY A 187 -12.23 7.48 15.05
C GLY A 187 -12.82 8.26 13.89
N ARG A 188 -12.84 9.59 14.06
CA ARG A 188 -13.30 10.59 13.08
C ARG A 188 -12.43 11.83 13.19
N GLY A 189 -12.39 12.62 12.12
CA GLY A 189 -11.68 13.88 12.07
C GLY A 189 -11.81 14.52 10.70
N ARG A 190 -10.76 15.21 10.25
CA ARG A 190 -10.66 15.73 8.89
C ARG A 190 -9.21 15.84 8.45
N ILE A 191 -9.01 15.84 7.13
CA ILE A 191 -7.79 16.32 6.48
C ILE A 191 -8.07 17.71 5.90
N GLU A 192 -7.11 18.61 6.07
CA GLU A 192 -7.10 19.96 5.53
C GLU A 192 -5.87 20.08 4.62
N PHE A 193 -6.03 20.62 3.41
CA PHE A 193 -4.93 20.74 2.44
C PHE A 193 -5.07 21.97 1.52
N HIS A 194 -3.98 22.34 0.84
CA HIS A 194 -3.94 23.51 -0.06
C HIS A 194 -3.44 23.14 -1.46
N LEU A 195 -4.20 23.55 -2.47
CA LEU A 195 -4.02 23.21 -3.88
C LEU A 195 -4.60 24.33 -4.75
N GLU A 196 -3.92 24.70 -5.84
CA GLU A 196 -4.35 25.75 -6.80
C GLU A 196 -4.74 27.09 -6.13
N GLY A 197 -4.06 27.47 -5.03
CA GLY A 197 -4.38 28.69 -4.28
C GLY A 197 -5.61 28.57 -3.37
N LYS A 198 -6.35 27.46 -3.41
CA LYS A 198 -7.56 27.19 -2.63
C LYS A 198 -7.27 26.26 -1.44
N HIS A 199 -8.06 26.40 -0.40
CA HIS A 199 -8.03 25.55 0.80
C HIS A 199 -9.17 24.53 0.76
N TYR A 200 -8.86 23.27 1.02
CA TYR A 200 -9.80 22.15 0.95
C TYR A 200 -9.87 21.43 2.30
N VAL A 201 -11.10 21.08 2.70
CA VAL A 201 -11.40 20.42 3.97
C VAL A 201 -12.25 19.19 3.68
N LYS A 202 -11.74 18.00 3.99
CA LYS A 202 -12.44 16.72 3.78
C LYS A 202 -12.61 15.99 5.11
N LYS A 203 -13.86 15.75 5.49
CA LYS A 203 -14.24 15.04 6.73
C LYS A 203 -13.92 13.56 6.56
N LEU A 204 -13.34 12.95 7.60
CA LEU A 204 -12.85 11.57 7.58
C LEU A 204 -13.49 10.76 8.71
N SER A 205 -14.02 9.59 8.37
CA SER A 205 -14.64 8.60 9.25
C SER A 205 -13.97 7.23 9.08
N ARG A 206 -14.18 6.33 10.04
CA ARG A 206 -13.69 4.94 9.96
C ARG A 206 -14.05 4.29 8.62
N SER A 207 -13.06 3.61 8.04
CA SER A 207 -13.12 2.92 6.74
C SER A 207 -13.20 3.82 5.51
N ASP A 208 -13.00 5.13 5.64
CA ASP A 208 -12.85 6.02 4.50
C ASP A 208 -11.44 5.92 3.88
N VAL A 209 -11.38 5.94 2.54
CA VAL A 209 -10.16 6.04 1.73
C VAL A 209 -10.05 7.44 1.12
N TYR A 210 -8.87 8.03 1.22
CA TYR A 210 -8.54 9.30 0.56
C TYR A 210 -7.03 9.42 0.32
N GLY A 211 -6.55 10.56 -0.19
CA GLY A 211 -5.11 10.83 -0.26
C GLY A 211 -4.80 12.23 -0.74
N VAL A 212 -3.51 12.53 -0.81
CA VAL A 212 -2.96 13.81 -1.30
C VAL A 212 -1.63 13.51 -2.01
N PRO A 213 -1.34 14.07 -3.19
CA PRO A 213 -0.04 13.92 -3.84
C PRO A 213 1.08 14.63 -3.07
N SER A 214 2.32 14.30 -3.42
CA SER A 214 3.51 15.05 -3.03
C SER A 214 3.43 16.54 -3.39
N GLY A 215 4.20 17.37 -2.69
CA GLY A 215 4.31 18.81 -2.92
C GLY A 215 3.18 19.67 -2.32
N HIS A 216 2.02 19.11 -1.99
CA HIS A 216 0.90 19.87 -1.41
C HIS A 216 1.00 19.99 0.11
N MET A 217 0.61 21.17 0.64
CA MET A 217 0.49 21.37 2.08
C MET A 217 -0.75 20.63 2.59
N LEU A 218 -0.59 19.86 3.67
CA LEU A 218 -1.66 19.15 4.35
C LEU A 218 -1.45 19.07 5.88
N PHE A 219 -2.54 18.85 6.61
CA PHE A 219 -2.55 18.43 8.01
C PHE A 219 -3.85 17.70 8.36
N PHE A 220 -3.81 16.92 9.45
CA PHE A 220 -4.96 16.22 10.00
C PHE A 220 -5.42 16.87 11.31
N VAL A 221 -6.74 16.86 11.55
CA VAL A 221 -7.34 17.38 12.80
C VAL A 221 -8.37 16.40 13.35
N ASN A 222 -8.11 15.87 14.55
CA ASN A 222 -9.11 15.20 15.39
C ASN A 222 -9.72 16.25 16.32
N SER A 223 -10.80 16.89 15.87
CA SER A 223 -11.39 18.03 16.59
C SER A 223 -12.21 17.66 17.83
N GLY A 224 -12.67 16.43 18.04
CA GLY A 224 -13.40 16.13 19.28
C GLY A 224 -14.21 14.83 19.32
N GLY A 225 -14.50 14.41 20.56
CA GLY A 225 -15.04 13.11 20.95
C GLY A 225 -14.20 12.52 22.10
N GLU A 226 -14.48 11.30 22.55
CA GLU A 226 -13.55 10.53 23.39
C GLU A 226 -12.67 9.59 22.55
N GLU A 227 -12.89 9.54 21.24
CA GLU A 227 -12.25 8.60 20.32
C GLU A 227 -10.90 9.12 19.81
N VAL A 228 -9.89 8.25 19.85
CA VAL A 228 -8.62 8.41 19.12
C VAL A 228 -8.86 8.15 17.63
N MET A 229 -8.34 9.03 16.78
CA MET A 229 -8.31 8.87 15.34
C MET A 229 -7.01 8.15 14.94
N GLU A 230 -7.11 7.11 14.11
CA GLU A 230 -5.96 6.45 13.50
C GLU A 230 -6.13 6.39 11.99
N VAL A 231 -5.08 6.80 11.27
CA VAL A 231 -5.01 6.77 9.81
C VAL A 231 -3.82 5.93 9.40
N LEU A 232 -4.09 4.80 8.75
CA LEU A 232 -3.07 4.02 8.04
C LEU A 232 -2.75 4.72 6.72
N ALA A 233 -1.48 4.75 6.33
CA ALA A 233 -0.99 5.35 5.09
C ALA A 233 -0.01 4.42 4.37
N MET A 234 -0.07 4.38 3.04
CA MET A 234 1.07 3.99 2.20
C MET A 234 1.61 5.24 1.51
N SER A 235 2.94 5.31 1.40
CA SER A 235 3.65 6.39 0.73
C SER A 235 4.69 5.88 -0.26
N SER A 236 4.90 6.65 -1.33
CA SER A 236 5.91 6.40 -2.37
C SER A 236 6.63 7.71 -2.67
N VAL A 237 7.98 7.71 -2.73
CA VAL A 237 8.73 8.89 -3.13
C VAL A 237 8.47 9.20 -4.61
N ALA A 238 8.14 10.45 -4.89
CA ALA A 238 7.72 10.90 -6.22
C ALA A 238 8.88 10.87 -7.24
N GLY A 239 8.53 10.61 -8.50
CA GLY A 239 9.49 10.51 -9.59
C GLY A 239 10.14 11.86 -9.96
N GLY A 240 11.42 11.83 -10.38
CA GLY A 240 12.12 12.97 -10.96
C GLY A 240 12.93 13.84 -9.98
N VAL A 241 12.84 13.60 -8.68
CA VAL A 241 13.68 14.28 -7.66
C VAL A 241 14.98 13.50 -7.44
N GLU A 242 16.07 14.16 -7.08
CA GLU A 242 17.32 13.53 -6.57
C GLU A 242 17.13 12.75 -5.25
N ALA A 243 15.93 12.81 -4.65
CA ALA A 243 15.63 12.19 -3.38
C ALA A 243 15.44 10.67 -3.55
N VAL A 244 16.38 9.90 -3.01
CA VAL A 244 16.22 8.45 -2.79
C VAL A 244 15.25 8.16 -1.63
N HIS A 245 15.02 9.15 -0.75
CA HIS A 245 14.36 8.97 0.55
C HIS A 245 13.15 9.90 0.77
N HIS A 246 12.25 9.48 1.66
CA HIS A 246 11.18 10.31 2.19
C HIS A 246 11.73 11.58 2.89
N LYS A 247 11.19 12.75 2.53
CA LYS A 247 11.46 14.06 3.13
C LYS A 247 10.14 14.77 3.44
N ARG A 248 10.03 15.29 4.66
CA ARG A 248 8.93 16.13 5.15
C ARG A 248 9.44 17.57 5.30
N TYR A 249 8.62 18.53 4.91
CA TYR A 249 8.88 19.95 4.99
C TYR A 249 7.83 20.59 5.91
N SER A 250 8.20 20.82 7.17
CA SER A 250 7.30 21.38 8.19
C SER A 250 7.12 22.88 7.95
N ILE A 251 5.89 23.31 7.63
CA ILE A 251 5.52 24.73 7.51
C ILE A 251 5.18 25.26 8.91
N GLY A 252 4.26 24.57 9.60
CA GLY A 252 4.07 24.76 11.03
C GLY A 252 5.23 24.16 11.83
N GLY A 253 5.71 24.89 12.82
CA GLY A 253 6.88 24.54 13.61
C GLY A 253 7.42 25.77 14.33
N GLY A 254 8.61 25.63 14.92
CA GLY A 254 9.33 26.67 15.64
C GLY A 254 10.74 26.18 15.91
N GLU A 255 11.06 25.90 17.18
CA GLU A 255 12.27 25.21 17.59
C GLU A 255 12.20 23.71 17.23
N ALA A 256 11.10 23.03 17.60
CA ALA A 256 10.91 21.60 17.41
C ALA A 256 9.43 21.23 17.06
N PRO A 257 9.12 20.83 15.81
CA PRO A 257 10.00 20.74 14.65
C PRO A 257 10.45 22.13 14.17
N THR A 258 11.60 22.20 13.52
CA THR A 258 12.04 23.43 12.83
C THR A 258 11.14 23.73 11.64
N SER A 259 10.57 24.94 11.57
CA SER A 259 9.83 25.39 10.39
C SER A 259 10.79 25.71 9.23
N ILE A 260 10.42 25.37 7.99
CA ILE A 260 11.18 25.76 6.79
C ILE A 260 11.31 27.28 6.65
N LEU A 261 10.39 28.06 7.21
CA LEU A 261 10.46 29.53 7.28
C LEU A 261 11.71 30.00 8.06
N GLY A 262 12.25 29.16 8.94
CA GLY A 262 13.47 29.43 9.69
C GLY A 262 14.75 29.32 8.86
N GLY A 263 14.72 28.63 7.72
CA GLY A 263 15.87 28.41 6.83
C GLY A 263 16.14 29.54 5.82
N PHE A 264 15.26 30.54 5.74
CA PHE A 264 15.48 31.75 4.94
C PHE A 264 16.18 32.85 5.76
N ASP A 265 16.88 33.75 5.07
CA ASP A 265 17.45 34.97 5.66
C ASP A 265 16.38 35.80 6.37
N LYS A 266 16.71 36.34 7.54
CA LYS A 266 15.70 37.00 8.40
C LYS A 266 15.20 38.29 7.78
N GLU A 267 16.08 39.02 7.12
CA GLU A 267 15.79 40.24 6.36
C GLU A 267 14.81 39.96 5.21
N VAL A 268 14.91 38.80 4.55
CA VAL A 268 13.98 38.37 3.50
C VAL A 268 12.62 38.02 4.09
N MET A 269 12.59 37.32 5.23
CA MET A 269 11.32 36.94 5.89
C MET A 269 10.61 38.12 6.56
N GLU A 270 11.32 39.08 7.14
CA GLU A 270 10.77 40.36 7.62
C GLU A 270 10.09 41.12 6.48
N ALA A 271 10.75 41.21 5.32
CA ALA A 271 10.21 41.88 4.14
C ALA A 271 9.01 41.12 3.53
N ALA A 272 9.08 39.78 3.45
CA ALA A 272 8.05 38.95 2.83
C ALA A 272 6.78 38.81 3.66
N LEU A 273 6.90 38.74 5.00
CA LEU A 273 5.76 38.68 5.92
C LEU A 273 5.32 40.07 6.41
N HIS A 274 6.12 41.11 6.16
CA HIS A 274 5.93 42.48 6.66
C HIS A 274 5.82 42.55 8.19
N VAL A 275 6.75 41.88 8.87
CA VAL A 275 6.88 41.80 10.34
C VAL A 275 8.26 42.27 10.80
N LYS A 276 8.44 42.53 12.10
CA LYS A 276 9.76 42.84 12.67
C LYS A 276 10.53 41.58 13.04
N ARG A 277 11.86 41.70 13.16
CA ARG A 277 12.76 40.68 13.71
C ARG A 277 12.25 40.01 14.97
N GLU A 278 11.82 40.80 15.96
CA GLU A 278 11.31 40.31 17.25
C GLU A 278 10.07 39.40 17.09
N ASP A 279 9.13 39.82 16.25
CA ASP A 279 7.90 39.05 15.95
C ASP A 279 8.22 37.78 15.15
N LEU A 280 9.16 37.86 14.20
CA LEU A 280 9.64 36.75 13.38
C LEU A 280 10.40 35.70 14.21
N GLU A 281 11.31 36.12 15.08
CA GLU A 281 12.08 35.23 15.95
C GLU A 281 11.17 34.54 16.98
N SER A 282 10.20 35.27 17.54
CA SER A 282 9.13 34.72 18.37
C SER A 282 8.31 33.66 17.63
N LEU A 283 7.84 33.96 16.42
CA LEU A 283 7.11 33.00 15.57
C LEU A 283 7.94 31.74 15.30
N LEU A 284 9.22 31.90 14.96
CA LEU A 284 10.13 30.81 14.61
C LEU A 284 10.71 30.02 15.81
N THR A 285 10.39 30.39 17.04
CA THR A 285 10.87 29.67 18.26
C THR A 285 9.75 29.21 19.19
N SER A 286 8.58 29.85 19.16
CA SER A 286 7.46 29.62 20.09
C SER A 286 6.84 28.21 20.11
N GLN A 287 7.17 27.34 19.14
CA GLN A 287 6.67 25.97 19.06
C GLN A 287 7.79 24.94 19.26
N SER A 288 7.68 24.14 20.32
CA SER A 288 8.61 23.06 20.68
C SER A 288 7.91 21.75 21.13
N ALA A 289 6.59 21.66 21.03
CA ALA A 289 5.79 20.51 21.45
C ALA A 289 5.74 19.36 20.42
N GLY A 290 6.53 19.42 19.34
CA GLY A 290 6.64 18.37 18.32
C GLY A 290 5.59 18.48 17.20
N ASP A 291 5.59 17.47 16.32
CA ASP A 291 4.81 17.49 15.06
C ASP A 291 3.31 17.29 15.22
N ILE A 292 2.86 16.83 16.40
CA ILE A 292 1.46 16.61 16.75
C ILE A 292 1.18 17.35 18.05
N VAL A 293 0.18 18.23 18.06
CA VAL A 293 -0.10 19.14 19.17
C VAL A 293 -1.59 19.16 19.50
N TYR A 294 -1.91 19.47 20.75
CA TYR A 294 -3.29 19.75 21.16
C TYR A 294 -3.77 21.07 20.55
N LEU A 295 -5.02 21.11 20.10
CA LEU A 295 -5.70 22.33 19.70
C LEU A 295 -5.88 23.22 20.94
N SER A 296 -5.42 24.48 20.84
CA SER A 296 -5.62 25.47 21.90
C SER A 296 -7.12 25.65 22.21
N GLU A 297 -7.45 26.01 23.46
CA GLU A 297 -8.84 26.13 23.94
C GLU A 297 -9.73 27.07 23.10
N ARG A 298 -9.12 27.99 22.33
CA ARG A 298 -9.82 28.90 21.41
C ARG A 298 -10.19 28.26 20.05
N ARG A 299 -9.61 27.11 19.71
CA ARG A 299 -9.79 26.36 18.46
C ARG A 299 -10.35 24.94 18.67
N ALA A 300 -10.36 24.45 19.91
CA ALA A 300 -11.20 23.33 20.31
C ALA A 300 -12.68 23.65 20.02
N PRO A 301 -13.45 22.75 19.38
CA PRO A 301 -14.91 22.91 19.30
C PRO A 301 -15.49 22.95 20.71
N LYS A 302 -16.34 23.93 20.98
CA LYS A 302 -17.04 24.02 22.26
C LYS A 302 -17.99 22.83 22.37
N LEU A 303 -17.88 22.07 23.46
CA LEU A 303 -18.64 20.84 23.69
C LEU A 303 -20.10 21.16 24.09
N SER A 304 -20.90 21.62 23.13
CA SER A 304 -22.29 22.06 23.37
C SER A 304 -23.20 21.74 22.18
N THR A 305 -23.89 20.59 22.28
CA THR A 305 -25.13 20.21 21.55
C THR A 305 -25.15 20.21 20.01
N PRO A 306 -25.92 19.31 19.36
CA PRO A 306 -25.97 19.21 17.89
C PRO A 306 -26.89 20.27 17.27
N GLU A 307 -26.54 21.56 17.40
CA GLU A 307 -27.10 22.60 16.55
C GLU A 307 -26.38 22.63 15.20
N ARG A 308 -27.15 22.91 14.14
CA ARG A 308 -26.76 22.69 12.74
C ARG A 308 -25.88 23.85 12.24
N SER A 309 -24.59 23.82 12.55
CA SER A 309 -23.63 24.84 12.11
C SER A 309 -23.39 24.76 10.59
N GLU A 310 -24.15 25.55 9.84
CA GLU A 310 -24.06 25.69 8.38
C GLU A 310 -22.92 26.62 7.94
N ASP A 311 -22.15 27.17 8.89
CA ASP A 311 -21.05 28.13 8.69
C ASP A 311 -19.71 27.47 8.27
N TRP A 312 -19.74 26.60 7.26
CA TRP A 312 -18.53 26.15 6.55
C TRP A 312 -18.75 26.22 5.03
N GLU A 313 -18.83 27.45 4.51
CA GLU A 313 -18.93 27.68 3.07
C GLU A 313 -17.69 27.13 2.36
N VAL A 314 -17.87 26.01 1.65
CA VAL A 314 -16.99 25.65 0.54
C VAL A 314 -17.16 26.74 -0.50
N MET A 315 -16.08 27.46 -0.85
CA MET A 315 -16.10 28.47 -1.91
C MET A 315 -16.25 27.80 -3.29
N GLN A 316 -17.48 27.38 -3.61
CA GLN A 316 -17.92 26.99 -4.95
C GLN A 316 -18.23 28.23 -5.79
N GLU A 317 -17.22 29.04 -6.05
CA GLU A 317 -17.26 30.04 -7.13
C GLU A 317 -15.98 29.97 -7.97
N GLU A 318 -16.17 30.01 -9.29
CA GLU A 318 -15.12 30.05 -10.31
C GLU A 318 -15.08 31.46 -10.90
N GLU A 319 -14.16 32.30 -10.40
CA GLU A 319 -13.65 33.43 -11.18
C GLU A 319 -12.26 33.09 -11.70
N GLU A 320 -12.10 33.09 -13.03
CA GLU A 320 -10.80 32.92 -13.68
C GLU A 320 -9.96 34.20 -13.54
N ILE A 321 -8.79 34.12 -12.90
CA ILE A 321 -7.77 35.18 -12.92
C ILE A 321 -6.73 34.79 -14.00
N PRO A 322 -6.70 35.46 -15.17
CA PRO A 322 -5.90 35.00 -16.31
C PRO A 322 -4.45 35.50 -16.25
N THR A 323 -3.54 34.74 -15.64
CA THR A 323 -2.09 35.01 -15.70
C THR A 323 -1.21 33.78 -15.95
N ILE A 324 -0.42 33.86 -17.03
CA ILE A 324 0.89 33.24 -17.25
C ILE A 324 0.97 31.71 -16.99
N ALA A 325 0.48 30.94 -17.96
CA ALA A 325 1.05 29.65 -18.41
C ALA A 325 1.62 28.71 -17.33
N ALA A 326 0.83 28.40 -16.31
CA ALA A 326 1.03 27.19 -15.50
C ALA A 326 0.98 25.93 -16.40
N PRO A 327 1.57 24.80 -15.97
CA PRO A 327 1.20 23.50 -16.54
C PRO A 327 -0.33 23.35 -16.53
N ARG A 328 -0.89 22.70 -17.55
CA ARG A 328 -2.34 22.46 -17.58
C ARG A 328 -2.72 21.67 -16.33
N PRO A 329 -3.77 22.07 -15.57
CA PRO A 329 -4.37 21.22 -14.57
C PRO A 329 -4.69 19.85 -15.17
N SER A 330 -4.59 18.79 -14.35
CA SER A 330 -5.02 17.47 -14.78
C SER A 330 -6.55 17.49 -14.98
N ASP A 331 -7.05 16.88 -16.06
CA ASP A 331 -8.48 16.94 -16.40
C ASP A 331 -9.39 16.29 -15.32
N ASN A 332 -8.79 15.50 -14.40
CA ASN A 332 -9.40 15.05 -13.15
C ASN A 332 -9.15 16.05 -12.00
N LYS A 333 -10.17 16.85 -11.67
CA LYS A 333 -10.24 17.65 -10.42
C LYS A 333 -10.41 16.75 -9.17
N TRP A 334 -9.50 15.80 -8.94
CA TRP A 334 -9.60 14.72 -7.93
C TRP A 334 -9.86 15.22 -6.50
N TRP A 335 -9.36 16.41 -6.18
CA TRP A 335 -9.52 17.05 -4.87
C TRP A 335 -10.97 17.45 -4.55
N LEU A 336 -11.84 17.50 -5.57
CA LEU A 336 -13.27 17.68 -5.38
C LEU A 336 -13.98 16.39 -4.96
N GLU A 337 -13.41 15.20 -5.23
CA GLU A 337 -13.96 13.91 -4.79
C GLU A 337 -14.01 13.84 -3.27
N ASP A 338 -15.08 13.28 -2.71
CA ASP A 338 -15.19 13.00 -1.27
C ASP A 338 -14.57 11.62 -0.93
N PRO A 339 -14.12 11.41 0.33
CA PRO A 339 -13.51 10.15 0.75
C PRO A 339 -14.39 8.92 0.49
N TYR A 340 -13.80 7.89 -0.10
CA TYR A 340 -14.50 6.67 -0.49
C TYR A 340 -14.73 5.78 0.74
N SER A 341 -15.96 5.73 1.24
CA SER A 341 -16.28 5.00 2.48
C SER A 341 -16.53 3.51 2.24
N VAL A 342 -15.57 2.68 2.65
CA VAL A 342 -15.58 1.22 2.42
C VAL A 342 -16.66 0.53 3.25
N ASP A 343 -17.02 1.05 4.43
CA ASP A 343 -18.06 0.46 5.31
C ASP A 343 -19.48 0.48 4.72
N VAL A 344 -19.75 1.35 3.73
CA VAL A 344 -21.04 1.43 3.01
C VAL A 344 -20.97 0.96 1.55
N SER A 345 -19.76 0.65 1.06
CA SER A 345 -19.56 0.11 -0.29
C SER A 345 -20.09 -1.33 -0.41
N LYS A 346 -20.54 -1.73 -1.60
CA LYS A 346 -20.79 -3.15 -1.89
C LYS A 346 -19.45 -3.86 -2.04
N PRO A 347 -19.19 -4.99 -1.36
CA PRO A 347 -18.00 -5.80 -1.62
C PRO A 347 -17.95 -6.29 -3.07
N ASP A 348 -16.76 -6.31 -3.66
CA ASP A 348 -16.52 -6.82 -5.01
C ASP A 348 -16.69 -8.34 -5.05
N PHE A 349 -16.32 -9.02 -3.95
CA PHE A 349 -16.61 -10.43 -3.72
C PHE A 349 -17.17 -10.67 -2.31
N SER A 350 -18.09 -11.62 -2.16
CA SER A 350 -18.68 -12.01 -0.88
C SER A 350 -19.21 -13.45 -0.90
N SER A 351 -19.02 -14.16 0.21
CA SER A 351 -19.45 -15.55 0.45
C SER A 351 -19.78 -15.77 1.94
N LEU A 352 -20.25 -16.97 2.29
CA LEU A 352 -20.45 -17.36 3.70
C LEU A 352 -19.14 -17.34 4.51
N ASN A 353 -17.99 -17.57 3.87
CA ASN A 353 -16.70 -17.72 4.51
C ASN A 353 -15.83 -16.44 4.47
N GLY A 354 -16.31 -15.37 3.84
CA GLY A 354 -15.62 -14.08 3.82
C GLY A 354 -16.01 -13.18 2.63
N TRP A 355 -15.54 -11.94 2.68
CA TRP A 355 -15.71 -10.93 1.63
C TRP A 355 -14.43 -10.12 1.41
N SER A 356 -14.32 -9.51 0.23
CA SER A 356 -13.24 -8.58 -0.12
C SER A 356 -13.75 -7.42 -0.97
N THR A 357 -13.05 -6.29 -0.89
CA THR A 357 -13.33 -5.08 -1.66
C THR A 357 -12.04 -4.31 -1.92
N VAL A 358 -11.94 -3.68 -3.09
CA VAL A 358 -10.77 -2.91 -3.55
C VAL A 358 -11.23 -1.52 -3.96
N VAL A 359 -10.54 -0.48 -3.53
CA VAL A 359 -10.70 0.90 -4.00
C VAL A 359 -9.61 1.16 -5.03
N ASP A 360 -10.02 1.43 -6.26
CA ASP A 360 -9.20 1.56 -7.46
C ASP A 360 -9.43 2.93 -8.16
N GLU A 361 -8.73 3.17 -9.26
CA GLU A 361 -8.83 4.40 -10.06
C GLU A 361 -10.22 4.68 -10.66
N ASN A 362 -11.14 3.70 -10.63
CA ASN A 362 -12.54 3.86 -11.07
C ASN A 362 -13.45 4.27 -9.90
N LYS A 363 -13.06 3.94 -8.67
CA LYS A 363 -13.78 4.26 -7.43
C LYS A 363 -13.34 5.58 -6.80
N LEU A 364 -12.08 5.99 -7.00
CA LEU A 364 -11.54 7.28 -6.56
C LEU A 364 -10.41 7.70 -7.53
N THR A 365 -10.63 8.71 -8.38
CA THR A 365 -9.70 9.05 -9.47
C THR A 365 -8.36 9.61 -9.00
N PHE A 366 -8.29 10.14 -7.78
CA PHE A 366 -7.01 10.47 -7.12
C PHE A 366 -6.00 9.30 -7.15
N LEU A 367 -6.46 8.06 -6.97
CA LEU A 367 -5.58 6.88 -6.86
C LEU A 367 -4.71 6.68 -8.11
N LYS A 368 -5.18 7.15 -9.26
CA LYS A 368 -4.48 7.12 -10.55
C LYS A 368 -3.26 8.04 -10.60
N GLU A 369 -3.32 9.21 -9.94
CA GLU A 369 -2.22 10.18 -9.93
C GLU A 369 -1.00 9.64 -9.17
N VAL A 370 -1.24 8.77 -8.19
CA VAL A 370 -0.23 8.21 -7.29
C VAL A 370 0.08 6.73 -7.55
N ASP A 371 -0.63 6.11 -8.50
CA ASP A 371 -0.61 4.69 -8.86
C ASP A 371 -0.62 3.74 -7.65
N MET A 372 -1.54 3.95 -6.70
CA MET A 372 -1.68 3.11 -5.51
C MET A 372 -3.16 2.84 -5.25
N GLY A 373 -3.53 1.60 -4.94
CA GLY A 373 -4.90 1.21 -4.58
C GLY A 373 -5.01 0.76 -3.12
N VAL A 374 -6.24 0.54 -2.65
CA VAL A 374 -6.52 0.08 -1.27
C VAL A 374 -7.38 -1.18 -1.32
N PHE A 375 -7.14 -2.15 -0.44
CA PHE A 375 -7.99 -3.34 -0.31
C PHE A 375 -8.37 -3.61 1.14
N ARG A 376 -9.52 -4.24 1.35
CA ARG A 376 -9.94 -4.78 2.65
C ARG A 376 -10.55 -6.17 2.47
N VAL A 377 -10.15 -7.10 3.34
CA VAL A 377 -10.60 -8.49 3.33
C VAL A 377 -11.05 -8.87 4.73
N LYS A 378 -12.16 -9.62 4.81
CA LYS A 378 -12.63 -10.22 6.05
C LYS A 378 -13.00 -11.68 5.82
N LEU A 379 -12.30 -12.58 6.48
CA LEU A 379 -12.56 -14.02 6.47
C LEU A 379 -13.27 -14.44 7.76
N ALA A 380 -14.22 -15.36 7.63
CA ALA A 380 -14.84 -16.07 8.75
C ALA A 380 -13.85 -17.06 9.38
N LYS A 381 -14.17 -17.61 10.55
CA LYS A 381 -13.33 -18.62 11.23
C LYS A 381 -13.06 -19.81 10.31
N GLY A 382 -11.79 -20.17 10.11
CA GLY A 382 -11.36 -21.21 9.18
C GLY A 382 -11.59 -20.91 7.69
N GLY A 383 -12.10 -19.73 7.33
CA GLY A 383 -12.26 -19.27 5.96
C GLY A 383 -10.92 -18.94 5.31
N MET A 384 -10.88 -18.94 3.98
CA MET A 384 -9.65 -18.79 3.19
C MET A 384 -9.85 -17.82 2.03
N LEU A 385 -8.94 -16.87 1.84
CA LEU A 385 -8.71 -16.27 0.53
C LEU A 385 -7.80 -17.24 -0.23
N LEU A 386 -8.37 -17.90 -1.24
CA LEU A 386 -7.77 -19.08 -1.90
C LEU A 386 -6.38 -18.77 -2.49
N PRO A 387 -5.52 -19.79 -2.67
CA PRO A 387 -4.21 -19.62 -3.28
C PRO A 387 -4.30 -18.86 -4.62
N HIS A 388 -3.58 -17.76 -4.73
CA HIS A 388 -3.58 -16.89 -5.92
C HIS A 388 -2.25 -16.13 -6.04
N TRP A 389 -2.02 -15.49 -7.19
CA TRP A 389 -0.97 -14.47 -7.31
C TRP A 389 -1.52 -13.18 -7.92
N ASN A 390 -0.90 -12.05 -7.56
CA ASN A 390 -1.20 -10.76 -8.16
C ASN A 390 -0.30 -10.51 -9.39
N PRO A 391 -0.87 -10.32 -10.59
CA PRO A 391 -0.08 -10.15 -11.81
C PRO A 391 0.53 -8.76 -11.95
N ASP A 392 -0.06 -7.73 -11.31
CA ASP A 392 0.29 -6.32 -11.55
C ASP A 392 0.71 -5.51 -10.30
N ALA A 393 0.49 -6.01 -9.09
CA ALA A 393 0.79 -5.30 -7.84
C ALA A 393 1.65 -6.14 -6.87
N MET A 394 2.42 -5.46 -6.04
CA MET A 394 2.75 -5.91 -4.69
C MET A 394 1.59 -5.53 -3.76
N GLU A 395 1.27 -6.39 -2.78
CA GLU A 395 0.33 -6.09 -1.71
C GLU A 395 1.06 -5.82 -0.40
N VAL A 396 0.61 -4.82 0.36
CA VAL A 396 1.00 -4.63 1.77
C VAL A 396 -0.24 -4.64 2.63
N GLY A 397 -0.38 -5.63 3.52
CA GLY A 397 -1.55 -5.79 4.40
C GLY A 397 -1.20 -5.58 5.88
N MET A 398 -2.07 -4.89 6.60
CA MET A 398 -2.07 -4.78 8.07
C MET A 398 -3.30 -5.47 8.66
N VAL A 399 -3.09 -6.32 9.66
CA VAL A 399 -4.17 -7.04 10.33
C VAL A 399 -4.92 -6.10 11.28
N THR A 400 -6.22 -5.92 11.05
CA THR A 400 -7.06 -4.99 11.81
C THR A 400 -7.87 -5.69 12.91
N ALA A 401 -8.20 -6.97 12.74
CA ALA A 401 -8.83 -7.80 13.77
C ALA A 401 -8.55 -9.30 13.59
N GLY A 402 -8.52 -10.02 14.72
CA GLY A 402 -8.45 -11.47 14.76
C GLY A 402 -7.06 -12.03 14.42
N ARG A 403 -7.02 -13.27 13.91
CA ARG A 403 -5.79 -14.07 13.69
C ARG A 403 -5.90 -14.97 12.46
N GLY A 404 -4.78 -15.14 11.75
CA GLY A 404 -4.70 -15.98 10.56
C GLY A 404 -3.28 -16.42 10.22
N LEU A 405 -3.17 -17.22 9.16
CA LEU A 405 -1.92 -17.69 8.55
C LEU A 405 -1.72 -16.95 7.22
N ILE A 406 -0.51 -16.43 7.00
CA ILE A 406 -0.03 -16.02 5.67
C ILE A 406 0.99 -17.05 5.21
N GLN A 407 0.76 -17.66 4.04
CA GLN A 407 1.75 -18.53 3.39
C GLN A 407 2.03 -18.02 1.98
N VAL A 408 3.33 -17.85 1.66
CA VAL A 408 3.84 -17.37 0.36
C VAL A 408 4.85 -18.39 -0.16
N VAL A 409 4.93 -18.61 -1.47
CA VAL A 409 5.89 -19.52 -2.11
C VAL A 409 6.83 -18.81 -3.09
N PHE A 410 8.01 -19.39 -3.31
CA PHE A 410 8.97 -18.97 -4.32
C PHE A 410 8.70 -19.64 -5.68
N PRO A 411 9.28 -19.13 -6.80
CA PRO A 411 9.11 -19.70 -8.14
C PRO A 411 9.61 -21.15 -8.33
N ASP A 412 10.40 -21.68 -7.38
CA ASP A 412 10.84 -23.09 -7.34
C ASP A 412 9.86 -24.01 -6.58
N GLY A 413 8.73 -23.48 -6.12
CA GLY A 413 7.73 -24.20 -5.32
C GLY A 413 8.05 -24.30 -3.83
N THR A 414 9.20 -23.80 -3.37
CA THR A 414 9.54 -23.81 -1.92
C THR A 414 8.76 -22.73 -1.16
N SER A 415 8.58 -22.91 0.15
CA SER A 415 7.91 -21.91 1.00
C SER A 415 8.82 -20.71 1.23
N ALA A 416 8.35 -19.53 0.85
CA ALA A 416 9.02 -18.25 1.09
C ALA A 416 8.70 -17.70 2.48
N ILE A 417 7.45 -17.87 2.94
CA ILE A 417 6.98 -17.62 4.30
C ILE A 417 5.82 -18.57 4.63
N LYS A 418 5.67 -18.92 5.90
CA LYS A 418 4.48 -19.56 6.46
C LYS A 418 4.36 -19.16 7.93
N GLU A 419 3.67 -18.06 8.19
CA GLU A 419 3.67 -17.38 9.50
C GLU A 419 2.26 -17.09 9.99
N GLU A 420 2.03 -17.25 11.30
CA GLU A 420 0.81 -16.76 11.95
C GLU A 420 0.90 -15.26 12.20
N VAL A 421 -0.20 -14.54 11.95
CA VAL A 421 -0.32 -13.09 12.13
C VAL A 421 -1.58 -12.75 12.92
N GLN A 422 -1.50 -11.68 13.69
CA GLN A 422 -2.56 -11.16 14.54
C GLN A 422 -2.70 -9.65 14.40
N LYS A 423 -3.76 -9.07 14.98
CA LYS A 423 -4.02 -7.62 14.94
C LYS A 423 -2.77 -6.79 15.28
N GLY A 424 -2.40 -5.88 14.38
CA GLY A 424 -1.24 -4.99 14.48
C GLY A 424 -0.03 -5.45 13.67
N ASP A 425 0.02 -6.73 13.26
CA ASP A 425 1.06 -7.21 12.36
C ASP A 425 0.85 -6.68 10.93
N LEU A 426 1.97 -6.47 10.23
CA LEU A 426 2.03 -6.05 8.84
C LEU A 426 2.77 -7.10 8.02
N PHE A 427 2.17 -7.53 6.92
CA PHE A 427 2.74 -8.48 5.95
C PHE A 427 2.87 -7.84 4.56
N VAL A 428 3.81 -8.33 3.75
CA VAL A 428 4.01 -7.89 2.36
C VAL A 428 4.10 -9.10 1.42
N VAL A 429 3.34 -9.06 0.32
CA VAL A 429 3.36 -10.07 -0.74
C VAL A 429 3.94 -9.43 -2.01
N PRO A 430 5.17 -9.80 -2.44
CA PRO A 430 5.76 -9.23 -3.66
C PRO A 430 4.97 -9.66 -4.90
N ARG A 431 4.96 -8.81 -5.94
CA ARG A 431 4.34 -9.10 -7.24
C ARG A 431 4.77 -10.49 -7.76
N PHE A 432 3.83 -11.19 -8.41
CA PHE A 432 3.97 -12.56 -8.93
C PHE A 432 4.17 -13.69 -7.90
N HIS A 433 4.34 -13.42 -6.61
CA HIS A 433 4.47 -14.50 -5.62
C HIS A 433 3.08 -15.08 -5.31
N PRO A 434 2.87 -16.40 -5.42
CA PRO A 434 1.62 -17.01 -5.00
C PRO A 434 1.49 -16.97 -3.47
N VAL A 435 0.32 -16.58 -3.00
CA VAL A 435 -0.03 -16.42 -1.59
C VAL A 435 -1.37 -17.09 -1.29
N VAL A 436 -1.53 -17.54 -0.05
CA VAL A 436 -2.82 -17.93 0.54
C VAL A 436 -2.94 -17.28 1.92
N GLN A 437 -4.12 -16.77 2.23
CA GLN A 437 -4.45 -16.17 3.52
C GLN A 437 -5.58 -16.95 4.18
N VAL A 438 -5.34 -17.53 5.35
CA VAL A 438 -6.28 -18.44 6.03
C VAL A 438 -6.63 -17.89 7.40
N ALA A 439 -7.91 -17.77 7.74
CA ALA A 439 -8.31 -17.44 9.11
C ALA A 439 -8.03 -18.61 10.06
N SER A 440 -7.71 -18.28 11.31
CA SER A 440 -7.62 -19.31 12.36
C SER A 440 -8.97 -20.01 12.57
N ARG A 441 -8.97 -21.21 13.16
CA ARG A 441 -10.22 -21.93 13.49
C ARG A 441 -11.01 -21.26 14.62
N ASP A 442 -10.33 -20.51 15.49
CA ASP A 442 -10.92 -19.91 16.68
C ASP A 442 -11.35 -18.46 16.50
N ASP A 443 -10.68 -17.69 15.64
CA ASP A 443 -10.94 -16.28 15.36
C ASP A 443 -11.13 -16.00 13.86
N PRO A 444 -12.00 -15.05 13.47
CA PRO A 444 -12.01 -14.51 12.11
C PRO A 444 -10.67 -13.82 11.80
N PHE A 445 -10.46 -13.45 10.54
CA PHE A 445 -9.26 -12.73 10.12
C PHE A 445 -9.65 -11.53 9.25
N GLU A 446 -9.37 -10.32 9.72
CA GLU A 446 -9.65 -9.07 9.00
C GLU A 446 -8.37 -8.26 8.82
N PHE A 447 -8.13 -7.82 7.59
CA PHE A 447 -6.97 -7.00 7.24
C PHE A 447 -7.33 -5.96 6.19
N VAL A 448 -6.58 -4.85 6.21
CA VAL A 448 -6.65 -3.76 5.23
C VAL A 448 -5.26 -3.50 4.70
N GLY A 449 -5.14 -3.09 3.44
CA GLY A 449 -3.85 -2.94 2.80
C GLY A 449 -3.88 -2.12 1.54
N PHE A 450 -2.73 -2.05 0.86
CA PHE A 450 -2.53 -1.25 -0.34
C PHE A 450 -1.90 -2.08 -1.46
N THR A 451 -2.29 -1.80 -2.70
CA THR A 451 -1.66 -2.31 -3.92
C THR A 451 -0.68 -1.30 -4.50
N SER A 452 0.47 -1.79 -4.97
CA SER A 452 1.47 -0.98 -5.69
C SER A 452 1.12 -0.75 -7.18
N ASN A 453 -0.17 -0.56 -7.47
CA ASN A 453 -0.74 0.07 -8.66
C ASN A 453 -2.21 0.46 -8.36
N SER A 454 -2.79 1.37 -9.13
CA SER A 454 -4.15 1.92 -8.94
C SER A 454 -5.29 1.20 -9.68
N LYS A 455 -5.00 0.25 -10.55
CA LYS A 455 -5.97 -0.41 -11.44
C LYS A 455 -6.89 -1.38 -10.68
N PRO A 456 -8.02 -1.80 -11.30
CA PRO A 456 -8.78 -2.97 -10.85
C PRO A 456 -7.89 -4.17 -10.54
N ALA A 457 -8.01 -4.71 -9.31
CA ALA A 457 -7.27 -5.89 -8.91
C ALA A 457 -7.87 -7.15 -9.56
N HIS A 458 -7.03 -7.88 -10.30
CA HIS A 458 -7.37 -9.13 -10.95
C HIS A 458 -6.37 -10.23 -10.51
N PRO A 459 -6.49 -10.75 -9.28
CA PRO A 459 -5.68 -11.87 -8.83
C PRO A 459 -6.04 -13.14 -9.61
N TYR A 460 -5.03 -13.90 -10.02
CA TYR A 460 -5.21 -15.19 -10.67
C TYR A 460 -5.23 -16.29 -9.60
N PHE A 461 -6.37 -16.95 -9.44
CA PHE A 461 -6.54 -18.04 -8.48
C PHE A 461 -5.99 -19.36 -9.04
N LEU A 462 -5.49 -20.21 -8.14
CA LEU A 462 -5.00 -21.56 -8.40
C LEU A 462 -5.98 -22.65 -7.94
N ALA A 463 -7.07 -22.28 -7.24
CA ALA A 463 -8.09 -23.19 -6.73
C ALA A 463 -9.49 -22.54 -6.75
N GLY A 464 -10.53 -23.38 -6.67
CA GLY A 464 -11.93 -22.95 -6.74
C GLY A 464 -12.41 -22.66 -8.18
N GLY A 465 -13.71 -22.34 -8.32
CA GLY A 465 -14.40 -22.19 -9.61
C GLY A 465 -13.95 -21.03 -10.52
N THR A 466 -12.91 -20.29 -10.16
CA THR A 466 -12.25 -19.28 -11.00
C THR A 466 -10.73 -19.51 -11.08
N SER A 467 -10.29 -20.77 -10.89
CA SER A 467 -8.89 -21.17 -11.04
C SER A 467 -8.45 -21.10 -12.50
N VAL A 468 -7.23 -20.59 -12.75
CA VAL A 468 -6.58 -20.63 -14.08
C VAL A 468 -6.37 -22.05 -14.61
N LEU A 469 -6.44 -23.06 -13.74
CA LEU A 469 -6.33 -24.46 -14.14
C LEU A 469 -7.55 -24.91 -14.97
N HIS A 470 -8.69 -24.23 -14.86
CA HIS A 470 -9.87 -24.47 -15.72
C HIS A 470 -9.73 -23.89 -17.13
N ASP A 471 -8.77 -22.97 -17.36
CA ASP A 471 -8.46 -22.43 -18.70
C ASP A 471 -7.51 -23.36 -19.51
N VAL A 472 -7.00 -24.43 -18.88
CA VAL A 472 -6.14 -25.44 -19.51
C VAL A 472 -6.97 -26.68 -19.86
N ASP A 473 -6.74 -27.24 -21.05
CA ASP A 473 -7.40 -28.47 -21.47
C ASP A 473 -7.10 -29.66 -20.52
N ALA A 474 -8.09 -30.53 -20.39
CA ALA A 474 -8.09 -31.72 -19.54
C ALA A 474 -6.86 -32.63 -19.72
N GLU A 475 -6.55 -32.99 -20.96
CA GLU A 475 -5.47 -33.93 -21.29
C GLU A 475 -4.11 -33.23 -21.24
N LEU A 476 -4.06 -31.94 -21.60
CA LEU A 476 -2.85 -31.12 -21.47
C LEU A 476 -2.44 -30.89 -20.00
N LEU A 477 -3.40 -30.62 -19.11
CA LEU A 477 -3.14 -30.43 -17.69
C LEU A 477 -2.78 -31.76 -17.00
N GLY A 478 -3.44 -32.86 -17.38
CA GLY A 478 -3.05 -34.22 -16.97
C GLY A 478 -1.61 -34.53 -17.37
N THR A 479 -1.25 -34.24 -18.63
CA THR A 479 0.13 -34.36 -19.15
C THR A 479 1.12 -33.50 -18.34
N GLY A 480 0.75 -32.27 -17.96
CA GLY A 480 1.57 -31.38 -17.14
C GLY A 480 1.86 -31.89 -15.73
N TYR A 481 0.90 -32.60 -15.12
CA TYR A 481 1.07 -33.24 -13.81
C TYR A 481 1.56 -34.70 -13.88
N GLY A 482 1.64 -35.30 -15.07
CA GLY A 482 1.95 -36.72 -15.25
C GLY A 482 0.83 -37.68 -14.82
N VAL A 483 -0.43 -37.22 -14.82
CA VAL A 483 -1.61 -38.00 -14.42
C VAL A 483 -2.61 -38.16 -15.56
N ILE A 484 -3.38 -39.25 -15.55
CA ILE A 484 -4.34 -39.56 -16.63
C ILE A 484 -5.64 -38.75 -16.46
N GLU A 485 -6.06 -38.47 -15.22
CA GLU A 485 -7.24 -37.65 -14.91
C GLU A 485 -6.89 -36.62 -13.81
N PRO A 486 -6.75 -35.32 -14.12
CA PRO A 486 -6.43 -34.30 -13.11
C PRO A 486 -7.66 -33.80 -12.32
N PHE A 487 -8.89 -34.08 -12.78
CA PHE A 487 -10.12 -33.45 -12.25
C PHE A 487 -10.52 -33.88 -10.85
N ALA A 488 -10.08 -35.05 -10.39
CA ALA A 488 -10.27 -35.50 -9.00
C ALA A 488 -9.59 -34.60 -7.94
N LEU A 489 -8.88 -33.55 -8.37
CA LEU A 489 -8.23 -32.53 -7.53
C LEU A 489 -8.81 -31.12 -7.71
N MET A 490 -9.87 -30.93 -8.51
CA MET A 490 -10.34 -29.60 -8.95
C MET A 490 -11.86 -29.35 -8.93
N GLU A 491 -12.67 -30.30 -8.45
CA GLU A 491 -14.12 -30.11 -8.18
C GLU A 491 -14.38 -29.45 -6.80
#